data_AF-A0A2M8T995-F1
#
_entry.id   AF-A0A2M8T995-F1
#
_cell.length_a   1.000
_cell.length_b   1.000
_cell.length_c   1.000
_cell.angle_alpha   90.00
_cell.angle_beta   90.00
_cell.angle_gamma   90.00
#
_symmetry.space_group_name_H-M   'P 1'
#
loop_
_entity.id
_entity.type
_entity.pdbx_description
1 polymer ?
#
loop_
_entity_poly.entity_id
_entity_poly.type
_entity_poly.pdbx_seq_one_letter_code
_entity_poly.pdbx_strand_id
1 'polypeptide(L)'
;MNDERKDEIGNLFLLKKETSVEELKKLEIQEIIFLIYSSKYYRDKKAFINDNFDEKIKIFFSVLNERIKDAEELYIAYDKNTNYPYIDDNDRVWLFSKEEYAERAKDYFMQQLIMLEMKKITSDEIIKEFANLHRTGIKKILVDNGEYNTEIDRDNILPPTDWSNTPDINIPVTNPKLQHGMIRFFQMLYSKNNYKGKEQVLHSLEDKMLDEVLNAKYLVPMKLQEKEPSVPDEAENRTIKEGAIMRFANLVGDDNANWLPAFTDWTEFEKVYDKNSWSGNIAFYDDLLALSEKIEGIVINCNGIPLRINENNKKMIEEYKQELNEPKAASVKKSTVKKDTKVMLGEPKDYPHEMIQAVKEYMKKQKSIKKAYLRLMIKDNEKSYLMIVDFNGEKEDIFNGISEIAGPYLNGMFLDMVGMDDWAKDAIKDVNPFYKRKLFGIL
;
A
#
# COMPACT_ATOMS: atom_id res chain seq x y z
N MET A 1 18.25 15.57 24.70
CA MET A 1 19.65 16.03 24.54
C MET A 1 19.74 17.51 24.89
N ASN A 2 20.72 17.92 25.72
CA ASN A 2 20.92 19.32 26.10
C ASN A 2 21.66 20.10 24.98
N ASP A 3 21.69 21.43 25.08
CA ASP A 3 22.26 22.27 24.02
C ASP A 3 23.79 22.18 23.95
N GLU A 4 24.47 22.00 25.09
CA GLU A 4 25.93 21.80 25.13
C GLU A 4 26.37 20.58 24.31
N ARG A 5 25.64 19.46 24.45
CA ARG A 5 25.93 18.24 23.67
C ARG A 5 25.63 18.41 22.19
N LYS A 6 24.56 19.13 21.83
CA LYS A 6 24.24 19.47 20.42
C LYS A 6 25.35 20.27 19.78
N ASP A 7 25.88 21.27 20.49
CA ASP A 7 26.98 22.10 20.00
C ASP A 7 28.25 21.27 19.82
N GLU A 8 28.57 20.39 20.77
CA GLU A 8 29.72 19.48 20.70
C GLU A 8 29.66 18.59 19.44
N ILE A 9 28.57 17.83 19.27
CA ILE A 9 28.44 16.90 18.13
C ILE A 9 28.26 17.65 16.80
N GLY A 10 27.60 18.81 16.82
CA GLY A 10 27.47 19.69 15.66
C GLY A 10 28.84 20.16 15.16
N ASN A 11 29.68 20.65 16.06
CA ASN A 11 31.04 21.07 15.75
C ASN A 11 31.90 19.91 15.22
N LEU A 12 31.75 18.71 15.79
CA LEU A 12 32.53 17.54 15.41
C LEU A 12 32.13 16.96 14.04
N PHE A 13 30.84 16.87 13.75
CA PHE A 13 30.35 16.09 12.60
C PHE A 13 29.73 16.94 11.50
N LEU A 14 29.20 18.13 11.80
CA LEU A 14 28.61 19.01 10.79
C LEU A 14 29.63 19.98 10.19
N LEU A 15 30.43 20.65 11.04
CA LEU A 15 31.33 21.73 10.60
C LEU A 15 32.71 21.26 10.11
N LYS A 16 33.15 20.05 10.48
CA LYS A 16 34.40 19.48 9.96
C LYS A 16 34.19 18.94 8.55
N LYS A 17 35.19 19.11 7.68
CA LYS A 17 35.15 18.60 6.30
C LYS A 17 35.05 17.07 6.24
N GLU A 18 35.81 16.39 7.09
CA GLU A 18 35.81 14.92 7.17
C GLU A 18 35.00 14.45 8.38
N THR A 19 34.28 13.34 8.17
CA THR A 19 33.39 12.75 9.15
C THR A 19 33.93 11.36 9.51
N SER A 20 34.39 11.19 10.76
CA SER A 20 34.89 9.90 11.25
C SER A 20 33.74 8.94 11.54
N VAL A 21 33.65 7.85 10.76
CA VAL A 21 32.65 6.79 10.95
C VAL A 21 32.81 6.11 12.32
N GLU A 22 34.05 5.93 12.79
CA GLU A 22 34.32 5.28 14.08
C GLU A 22 33.82 6.12 15.27
N GLU A 23 33.95 7.45 15.21
CA GLU A 23 33.42 8.33 16.25
C GLU A 23 31.89 8.43 16.17
N LEU A 24 31.33 8.44 14.94
CA LEU A 24 29.88 8.36 14.71
C LEU A 24 29.26 7.11 15.34
N LYS A 25 29.94 5.96 15.23
CA LYS A 25 29.50 4.68 15.81
C LYS A 25 29.44 4.69 17.33
N LYS A 26 30.00 5.69 18.01
CA LYS A 26 29.89 5.85 19.48
C LYS A 26 28.67 6.66 19.91
N LEU A 27 28.03 7.38 18.98
CA LEU A 27 26.88 8.24 19.28
C LEU A 27 25.60 7.44 19.51
N GLU A 28 24.70 7.91 20.36
CA GLU A 28 23.37 7.33 20.49
C GLU A 28 22.56 7.50 19.19
N ILE A 29 21.57 6.62 18.96
CA ILE A 29 20.65 6.72 17.80
C ILE A 29 20.09 8.15 17.68
N GLN A 30 19.65 8.73 18.80
CA GLN A 30 19.05 10.05 18.81
C GLN A 30 20.03 11.18 18.43
N GLU A 31 21.32 11.02 18.75
CA GLU A 31 22.36 11.97 18.34
C GLU A 31 22.61 11.90 16.83
N ILE A 32 22.59 10.69 16.25
CA ILE A 32 22.72 10.50 14.81
C ILE A 32 21.49 11.08 14.07
N ILE A 33 20.28 10.89 14.60
CA ILE A 33 19.06 11.47 14.05
C ILE A 33 19.12 13.01 14.09
N PHE A 34 19.62 13.60 15.19
CA PHE A 34 19.88 15.03 15.26
C PHE A 34 20.86 15.51 14.17
N LEU A 35 21.94 14.77 13.90
CA LEU A 35 22.88 15.11 12.83
C LEU A 35 22.23 15.06 11.45
N ILE A 36 21.39 14.06 11.18
CA ILE A 36 20.61 13.95 9.93
C ILE A 36 19.66 15.14 9.79
N TYR A 37 18.89 15.45 10.85
CA TYR A 37 17.96 16.57 10.87
C TYR A 37 18.68 17.91 10.59
N SER A 38 19.77 18.16 11.32
CA SER A 38 20.55 19.39 11.20
C SER A 38 21.21 19.51 9.83
N SER A 39 21.72 18.41 9.26
CA SER A 39 22.29 18.40 7.92
C SER A 39 21.27 18.74 6.85
N LYS A 40 20.06 18.18 6.93
CA LYS A 40 18.95 18.53 6.03
C LYS A 40 18.62 20.03 6.13
N TYR A 41 18.51 20.55 7.36
CA TYR A 41 18.25 21.97 7.59
C TYR A 41 19.31 22.89 6.96
N TYR A 42 20.60 22.64 7.20
CA TYR A 42 21.68 23.48 6.68
C TYR A 42 21.84 23.38 5.16
N ARG A 43 21.65 22.18 4.60
CA ARG A 43 21.59 21.97 3.14
C ARG A 43 20.49 22.83 2.51
N ASP A 44 19.28 22.77 3.06
CA ASP A 44 18.11 23.48 2.50
C ASP A 44 18.26 25.00 2.62
N LYS A 45 18.92 25.48 3.68
CA LYS A 45 19.25 26.90 3.88
C LYS A 45 20.43 27.40 3.04
N LYS A 46 21.15 26.52 2.34
CA LYS A 46 22.43 26.83 1.65
C LYS A 46 23.39 27.61 2.56
N ALA A 47 23.39 27.28 3.85
CA ALA A 47 24.06 28.06 4.89
C ALA A 47 25.60 28.05 4.73
N PHE A 48 26.14 27.02 4.05
CA PHE A 48 27.57 26.84 3.84
C PHE A 48 27.84 26.50 2.36
N ILE A 49 28.70 27.29 1.71
CA ILE A 49 28.92 27.25 0.25
C ILE A 49 29.76 26.03 -0.19
N ASN A 50 30.55 25.44 0.72
CA ASN A 50 31.55 24.40 0.41
C ASN A 50 31.30 23.04 1.09
N ASP A 51 30.15 22.85 1.75
CA ASP A 51 29.89 21.62 2.51
C ASP A 51 29.11 20.56 1.72
N ASN A 52 29.61 19.33 1.74
CA ASN A 52 28.97 18.17 1.11
C ASN A 52 27.95 17.52 2.06
N PHE A 53 26.88 18.26 2.41
CA PHE A 53 25.84 17.74 3.30
C PHE A 53 25.14 16.50 2.76
N ASP A 54 25.05 16.32 1.43
CA ASP A 54 24.43 15.12 0.85
C ASP A 54 25.26 13.86 1.12
N GLU A 55 26.59 13.95 1.06
CA GLU A 55 27.49 12.85 1.45
C GLU A 55 27.43 12.58 2.96
N LYS A 56 27.41 13.62 3.79
CA LYS A 56 27.26 13.49 5.24
C LYS A 56 25.94 12.81 5.62
N ILE A 57 24.83 13.21 5.00
CA ILE A 57 23.52 12.59 5.22
C ILE A 57 23.56 11.11 4.89
N LYS A 58 24.19 10.71 3.77
CA LYS A 58 24.35 9.30 3.41
C LYS A 58 25.16 8.52 4.46
N ILE A 59 26.28 9.08 4.92
CA ILE A 59 27.10 8.47 5.98
C ILE A 59 26.28 8.30 7.26
N PHE A 60 25.57 9.35 7.69
CA PHE A 60 24.77 9.31 8.91
C PHE A 60 23.64 8.29 8.83
N PHE A 61 22.95 8.17 7.69
CA PHE A 61 21.95 7.12 7.49
C PHE A 61 22.57 5.71 7.50
N SER A 62 23.75 5.53 6.90
CA SER A 62 24.46 4.24 6.95
C SER A 62 24.74 3.83 8.39
N VAL A 63 25.29 4.74 9.20
CA VAL A 63 25.58 4.46 10.61
C VAL A 63 24.29 4.29 11.43
N LEU A 64 23.25 5.10 11.18
CA LEU A 64 21.95 4.92 11.84
C LEU A 64 21.38 3.52 11.60
N ASN A 65 21.44 3.04 10.36
CA ASN A 65 20.94 1.72 10.00
C ASN A 65 21.73 0.60 10.70
N GLU A 66 23.06 0.72 10.81
CA GLU A 66 23.89 -0.20 11.60
C GLU A 66 23.52 -0.15 13.08
N ARG A 67 23.39 1.05 13.65
CA ARG A 67 23.04 1.24 15.07
C ARG A 67 21.66 0.70 15.44
N ILE A 68 20.71 0.71 14.51
CA ILE A 68 19.40 0.08 14.69
C ILE A 68 19.51 -1.45 14.67
N LYS A 69 20.35 -2.03 13.80
CA LYS A 69 20.58 -3.49 13.77
C LYS A 69 21.24 -3.99 15.05
N ASP A 70 22.20 -3.22 15.56
CA ASP A 70 23.04 -3.61 16.69
C ASP A 70 22.50 -3.12 18.05
N ALA A 71 21.28 -2.56 18.08
CA ALA A 71 20.68 -2.09 19.32
C ALA A 71 20.43 -3.25 20.29
N GLU A 72 20.65 -3.00 21.59
CA GLU A 72 20.34 -3.97 22.64
C GLU A 72 18.83 -4.17 22.80
N GLU A 73 18.09 -3.06 22.66
CA GLU A 73 16.64 -3.01 22.70
C GLU A 73 16.10 -1.87 21.86
N LEU A 74 14.90 -2.07 21.31
CA LEU A 74 14.09 -1.06 20.62
C LEU A 74 12.64 -1.23 21.04
N TYR A 75 11.79 -0.25 20.72
CA TYR A 75 10.37 -0.30 21.03
C TYR A 75 9.55 0.03 19.79
N ILE A 76 8.56 -0.79 19.43
CA ILE A 76 7.71 -0.58 18.26
C ILE A 76 6.25 -0.39 18.68
N ALA A 77 5.57 0.57 18.05
CA ALA A 77 4.16 0.82 18.30
C ALA A 77 3.28 -0.22 17.60
N TYR A 78 2.46 -0.92 18.38
CA TYR A 78 1.41 -1.81 17.91
C TYR A 78 0.05 -1.22 18.24
N ASP A 79 -0.92 -1.36 17.34
CA ASP A 79 -2.30 -0.98 17.60
C ASP A 79 -2.97 -2.05 18.46
N LYS A 80 -3.57 -1.65 19.60
CA LYS A 80 -4.20 -2.59 20.54
C LYS A 80 -5.46 -3.25 20.00
N ASN A 81 -6.10 -2.70 18.98
CA ASN A 81 -7.33 -3.26 18.44
C ASN A 81 -7.05 -4.39 17.45
N THR A 82 -5.95 -4.29 16.70
CA THR A 82 -5.53 -5.28 15.71
C THR A 82 -4.46 -6.23 16.23
N ASN A 83 -3.62 -5.81 17.19
CA ASN A 83 -2.39 -6.47 17.64
C ASN A 83 -1.30 -6.59 16.55
N TYR A 84 -1.31 -5.68 15.57
CA TYR A 84 -0.30 -5.54 14.53
C TYR A 84 0.42 -4.18 14.65
N PRO A 85 1.57 -4.00 13.97
CA PRO A 85 2.25 -2.71 13.96
C PRO A 85 1.29 -1.58 13.56
N TYR A 86 1.25 -0.51 14.36
CA TYR A 86 0.42 0.65 14.06
C TYR A 86 0.98 1.38 12.84
N ILE A 87 0.13 1.63 11.84
CA ILE A 87 0.52 2.33 10.61
C ILE A 87 -0.09 3.74 10.61
N ASP A 88 0.73 4.78 10.53
CA ASP A 88 0.26 6.17 10.47
C ASP A 88 -0.30 6.57 9.08
N ASP A 89 -0.79 7.81 8.95
CA ASP A 89 -1.40 8.29 7.71
C ASP A 89 -0.42 8.41 6.54
N ASN A 90 0.89 8.41 6.80
CA ASN A 90 1.95 8.45 5.80
C ASN A 90 2.49 7.05 5.45
N ASP A 91 1.78 6.00 5.89
CA ASP A 91 2.12 4.60 5.67
C ASP A 91 3.42 4.16 6.36
N ARG A 92 3.60 4.58 7.62
CA ARG A 92 4.80 4.32 8.42
C ARG A 92 4.46 3.68 9.76
N VAL A 93 5.29 2.74 10.20
CA VAL A 93 5.30 2.30 11.60
C VAL A 93 6.20 3.18 12.45
N TRP A 94 5.99 3.18 13.76
CA TRP A 94 6.79 3.95 14.70
C TRP A 94 7.71 3.05 15.51
N LEU A 95 9.01 3.36 15.46
CA LEU A 95 10.08 2.69 16.19
C LEU A 95 10.75 3.70 17.11
N PHE A 96 11.12 3.30 18.31
CA PHE A 96 11.71 4.15 19.32
C PHE A 96 13.00 3.53 19.84
N SER A 97 14.03 4.37 19.96
CA SER A 97 15.36 3.99 20.42
C SER A 97 15.47 3.89 21.94
N LYS A 98 14.50 4.45 22.69
CA LYS A 98 14.44 4.43 24.16
C LYS A 98 13.02 4.21 24.66
N GLU A 99 12.89 3.50 25.77
CA GLU A 99 11.59 3.26 26.45
C GLU A 99 10.88 4.56 26.80
N GLU A 100 11.64 5.53 27.31
CA GLU A 100 11.13 6.85 27.70
C GLU A 100 10.44 7.59 26.54
N TYR A 101 10.95 7.40 25.30
CA TYR A 101 10.40 8.03 24.10
C TYR A 101 9.12 7.31 23.66
N ALA A 102 9.13 5.98 23.73
CA ALA A 102 7.97 5.14 23.43
C ALA A 102 6.81 5.43 24.39
N GLU A 103 7.06 5.52 25.70
CA GLU A 103 6.03 5.82 26.70
C GLU A 103 5.47 7.23 26.55
N ARG A 104 6.31 8.25 26.28
CA ARG A 104 5.82 9.60 25.95
C ARG A 104 4.91 9.61 24.72
N ALA A 105 5.30 8.91 23.65
CA ALA A 105 4.49 8.81 22.44
C ALA A 105 3.15 8.11 22.73
N LYS A 106 3.18 7.00 23.47
CA LYS A 106 1.98 6.26 23.89
C LYS A 106 1.02 7.15 24.68
N ASP A 107 1.50 7.91 25.66
CA ASP A 107 0.68 8.82 26.45
C ASP A 107 0.08 9.95 25.59
N TYR A 108 0.87 10.52 24.68
CA TYR A 108 0.41 11.55 23.76
C TYR A 108 -0.70 11.06 22.82
N PHE A 109 -0.52 9.88 22.22
CA PHE A 109 -1.48 9.33 21.26
C PHE A 109 -2.73 8.72 21.93
N MET A 110 -2.61 8.26 23.18
CA MET A 110 -3.77 7.88 23.99
C MET A 110 -4.74 9.05 24.19
N GLN A 111 -4.24 10.28 24.36
CA GLN A 111 -5.07 11.49 24.44
C GLN A 111 -5.83 11.77 23.12
N GLN A 112 -5.34 11.24 22.00
CA GLN A 112 -5.96 11.29 20.68
C GLN A 112 -6.78 10.04 20.35
N LEU A 113 -7.12 9.24 21.37
CA LEU A 113 -7.88 8.00 21.26
C LEU A 113 -7.22 6.92 20.38
N ILE A 114 -5.90 7.02 20.15
CA ILE A 114 -5.10 6.01 19.47
C ILE A 114 -4.50 5.10 20.56
N MET A 115 -4.98 3.86 20.60
CA MET A 115 -4.65 2.91 21.67
C MET A 115 -3.43 2.08 21.26
N LEU A 116 -2.25 2.47 21.75
CA LEU A 116 -0.99 1.80 21.40
C LEU A 116 -0.49 0.88 22.51
N GLU A 117 0.18 -0.19 22.10
CA GLU A 117 1.09 -1.00 22.91
C GLU A 117 2.51 -0.78 22.38
N MET A 118 3.43 -0.40 23.26
CA MET A 118 4.84 -0.25 22.92
C MET A 118 5.53 -1.59 23.20
N LYS A 119 5.75 -2.38 22.15
CA LYS A 119 6.40 -3.68 22.28
C LYS A 119 7.90 -3.49 22.33
N LYS A 120 8.53 -3.94 23.41
CA LYS A 120 9.99 -4.06 23.50
C LYS A 120 10.45 -5.17 22.55
N ILE A 121 11.49 -4.89 21.78
CA ILE A 121 12.17 -5.80 20.88
C ILE A 121 13.60 -5.94 21.40
N THR A 122 14.03 -7.15 21.76
CA THR A 122 15.42 -7.41 22.15
C THR A 122 16.32 -7.55 20.93
N SER A 123 17.64 -7.42 21.11
CA SER A 123 18.63 -7.53 20.03
C SER A 123 18.42 -8.76 19.10
N ASP A 124 18.09 -9.93 19.67
CA ASP A 124 17.86 -11.17 18.91
C ASP A 124 16.47 -11.24 18.21
N GLU A 125 15.60 -10.28 18.47
CA GLU A 125 14.28 -10.13 17.87
C GLU A 125 14.25 -9.04 16.79
N ILE A 126 15.20 -8.09 16.77
CA ILE A 126 15.23 -6.95 15.84
C ILE A 126 15.07 -7.44 14.39
N ILE A 127 15.93 -8.35 13.94
CA ILE A 127 15.87 -8.85 12.56
C ILE A 127 14.55 -9.59 12.28
N LYS A 128 13.98 -10.28 13.27
CA LYS A 128 12.67 -10.95 13.13
C LYS A 128 11.54 -9.93 12.98
N GLU A 129 11.58 -8.81 13.69
CA GLU A 129 10.60 -7.74 13.54
C GLU A 129 10.70 -7.11 12.14
N PHE A 130 11.90 -6.85 11.63
CA PHE A 130 12.05 -6.35 10.26
C PHE A 130 11.60 -7.38 9.21
N ALA A 131 11.76 -8.68 9.46
CA ALA A 131 11.17 -9.73 8.63
C ALA A 131 9.63 -9.74 8.71
N ASN A 132 9.06 -9.46 9.88
CA ASN A 132 7.62 -9.27 10.05
C ASN A 132 7.10 -8.04 9.29
N LEU A 133 7.87 -6.95 9.20
CA LEU A 133 7.52 -5.79 8.37
C LEU A 133 7.51 -6.13 6.86
N HIS A 134 8.40 -7.01 6.39
CA HIS A 134 8.30 -7.57 5.02
C HIS A 134 7.02 -8.37 4.85
N ARG A 135 6.74 -9.31 5.77
CA ARG A 135 5.56 -10.18 5.75
C ARG A 135 4.25 -9.39 5.76
N THR A 136 4.21 -8.27 6.47
CA THR A 136 3.03 -7.40 6.60
C THR A 136 2.97 -6.29 5.56
N GLY A 137 3.93 -6.24 4.62
CA GLY A 137 3.95 -5.24 3.54
C GLY A 137 4.33 -3.82 3.96
N ILE A 138 4.76 -3.62 5.21
CA ILE A 138 5.09 -2.31 5.77
C ILE A 138 6.52 -1.93 5.41
N LYS A 139 6.71 -0.82 4.71
CA LYS A 139 8.03 -0.42 4.18
C LYS A 139 8.73 0.66 4.98
N LYS A 140 7.98 1.65 5.46
CA LYS A 140 8.55 2.86 6.07
C LYS A 140 8.48 2.81 7.58
N ILE A 141 9.53 3.29 8.23
CA ILE A 141 9.62 3.37 9.69
C ILE A 141 9.99 4.80 10.06
N LEU A 142 9.19 5.44 10.92
CA LEU A 142 9.52 6.69 11.58
C LEU A 142 10.20 6.38 12.91
N VAL A 143 11.46 6.79 13.05
CA VAL A 143 12.25 6.56 14.27
C VAL A 143 12.12 7.77 15.20
N ASP A 144 11.85 7.52 16.48
CA ASP A 144 11.78 8.50 17.59
C ASP A 144 10.73 9.60 17.40
N ASN A 145 9.51 9.22 17.02
CA ASN A 145 8.38 10.15 16.88
C ASN A 145 8.11 10.94 18.18
N GLY A 146 8.02 12.27 18.08
CA GLY A 146 7.90 13.16 19.25
C GLY A 146 9.23 13.76 19.72
N GLU A 147 10.35 13.30 19.18
CA GLU A 147 11.68 13.86 19.40
C GLU A 147 12.29 14.32 18.05
N TYR A 148 13.62 14.50 17.98
CA TYR A 148 14.28 14.47 16.67
C TYR A 148 13.98 13.12 16.04
N ASN A 149 13.47 13.14 14.81
CA ASN A 149 12.98 11.95 14.12
C ASN A 149 13.47 11.91 12.68
N THR A 150 13.50 10.71 12.12
CA THR A 150 13.72 10.51 10.70
C THR A 150 12.98 9.28 10.21
N GLU A 151 12.60 9.30 8.94
CA GLU A 151 12.10 8.12 8.24
C GLU A 151 13.28 7.29 7.72
N ILE A 152 13.17 5.97 7.86
CA ILE A 152 14.04 4.97 7.24
C ILE A 152 13.21 3.96 6.44
N ASP A 153 13.88 3.28 5.53
CA ASP A 153 13.33 2.17 4.75
C ASP A 153 13.72 0.84 5.40
N ARG A 154 12.74 -0.04 5.59
CA ARG A 154 12.92 -1.43 6.05
C ARG A 154 14.04 -2.13 5.28
N ASP A 155 14.10 -1.93 3.97
CA ASP A 155 15.01 -2.65 3.08
C ASP A 155 16.49 -2.26 3.33
N ASN A 156 16.76 -1.10 3.95
CA ASN A 156 18.11 -0.72 4.38
C ASN A 156 18.57 -1.50 5.63
N ILE A 157 17.62 -1.99 6.42
CA ILE A 157 17.90 -2.79 7.61
C ILE A 157 17.98 -4.27 7.22
N LEU A 158 16.93 -4.77 6.57
CA LEU A 158 16.84 -6.13 6.07
C LEU A 158 16.33 -6.07 4.63
N PRO A 159 17.18 -6.27 3.61
CA PRO A 159 16.74 -6.36 2.23
C PRO A 159 15.76 -7.53 2.03
N PRO A 160 14.85 -7.46 1.04
CA PRO A 160 13.98 -8.59 0.72
C PRO A 160 14.80 -9.80 0.26
N THR A 161 14.29 -11.01 0.55
CA THR A 161 14.88 -12.26 0.06
C THR A 161 14.81 -12.31 -1.46
N ASP A 162 15.93 -12.64 -2.11
CA ASP A 162 16.00 -12.85 -3.55
C ASP A 162 15.60 -14.29 -3.89
N TRP A 163 14.43 -14.45 -4.51
CA TRP A 163 13.87 -15.73 -4.97
C TRP A 163 14.11 -15.99 -6.46
N SER A 164 14.89 -15.16 -7.16
CA SER A 164 15.05 -15.24 -8.63
C SER A 164 15.53 -16.60 -9.15
N ASN A 165 16.24 -17.36 -8.31
CA ASN A 165 16.76 -18.70 -8.64
C ASN A 165 16.03 -19.83 -7.89
N THR A 166 14.89 -19.55 -7.27
CA THR A 166 14.10 -20.53 -6.52
C THR A 166 12.87 -20.93 -7.34
N PRO A 167 12.64 -22.24 -7.57
CA PRO A 167 11.42 -22.70 -8.24
C PRO A 167 10.17 -22.19 -7.50
N ASP A 168 9.12 -21.79 -8.23
CA ASP A 168 7.89 -21.23 -7.66
C ASP A 168 7.28 -22.08 -6.54
N ILE A 169 7.36 -23.41 -6.65
CA ILE A 169 6.85 -24.36 -5.65
C ILE A 169 7.59 -24.30 -4.31
N ASN A 170 8.84 -23.83 -4.32
CA ASN A 170 9.70 -23.69 -3.15
C ASN A 170 9.66 -22.28 -2.56
N ILE A 171 8.96 -21.33 -3.21
CA ILE A 171 8.78 -19.97 -2.68
C ILE A 171 7.67 -20.01 -1.62
N PRO A 172 7.95 -19.63 -0.36
CA PRO A 172 6.93 -19.60 0.67
C PRO A 172 5.76 -18.69 0.29
N VAL A 173 4.53 -19.18 0.50
CA VAL A 173 3.33 -18.36 0.31
C VAL A 173 3.36 -17.21 1.31
N THR A 174 3.30 -16.00 0.76
CA THR A 174 3.16 -14.74 1.51
C THR A 174 2.23 -13.81 0.73
N ASN A 175 1.43 -13.03 1.45
CA ASN A 175 0.56 -12.02 0.85
C ASN A 175 0.75 -10.66 1.56
N PRO A 176 1.92 -10.01 1.40
CA PRO A 176 2.25 -8.80 2.16
C PRO A 176 1.29 -7.63 1.86
N LYS A 177 0.78 -7.53 0.63
CA LYS A 177 -0.20 -6.51 0.28
C LYS A 177 -1.57 -6.75 0.92
N LEU A 178 -2.04 -8.00 0.94
CA LEU A 178 -3.28 -8.37 1.63
C LEU A 178 -3.14 -8.12 3.14
N GLN A 179 -2.04 -8.55 3.76
CA GLN A 179 -1.77 -8.29 5.18
C GLN A 179 -1.79 -6.78 5.47
N HIS A 180 -1.11 -5.98 4.64
CA HIS A 180 -1.11 -4.52 4.75
C HIS A 180 -2.53 -3.95 4.64
N GLY A 181 -3.28 -4.34 3.60
CA GLY A 181 -4.66 -3.92 3.37
C GLY A 181 -5.58 -4.25 4.55
N MET A 182 -5.48 -5.45 5.10
CA MET A 182 -6.21 -5.88 6.29
C MET A 182 -5.83 -5.04 7.51
N ILE A 183 -4.54 -4.85 7.81
CA ILE A 183 -4.08 -4.02 8.93
C ILE A 183 -4.64 -2.60 8.81
N ARG A 184 -4.50 -1.97 7.63
CA ARG A 184 -4.98 -0.60 7.39
C ARG A 184 -6.50 -0.49 7.55
N PHE A 185 -7.26 -1.37 6.91
CA PHE A 185 -8.71 -1.37 6.97
C PHE A 185 -9.22 -1.56 8.40
N PHE A 186 -8.77 -2.61 9.09
CA PHE A 186 -9.25 -2.93 10.44
C PHE A 186 -8.76 -1.93 11.49
N GLN A 187 -7.55 -1.36 11.35
CA GLN A 187 -7.08 -0.27 12.21
C GLN A 187 -7.99 0.97 12.07
N MET A 188 -8.42 1.32 10.85
CA MET A 188 -9.36 2.42 10.63
C MET A 188 -10.78 2.09 11.12
N LEU A 189 -11.25 0.87 10.87
CA LEU A 189 -12.57 0.39 11.27
C LEU A 189 -12.74 0.44 12.79
N TYR A 190 -11.73 -0.01 13.54
CA TYR A 190 -11.74 -0.05 15.01
C TYR A 190 -11.32 1.27 15.66
N SER A 191 -10.83 2.24 14.88
CA SER A 191 -10.47 3.56 15.40
C SER A 191 -11.67 4.25 16.02
N LYS A 192 -11.49 4.77 17.25
CA LYS A 192 -12.51 5.58 17.95
C LYS A 192 -12.62 7.00 17.41
N ASN A 193 -11.65 7.45 16.62
CA ASN A 193 -11.68 8.77 16.02
C ASN A 193 -12.79 8.85 14.98
N ASN A 194 -13.61 9.90 15.08
CA ASN A 194 -14.66 10.18 14.13
C ASN A 194 -14.45 11.58 13.57
N TYR A 195 -14.01 11.66 12.32
CA TYR A 195 -13.73 12.90 11.61
C TYR A 195 -14.45 12.88 10.26
N LYS A 196 -14.76 14.07 9.75
CA LYS A 196 -15.38 14.23 8.43
C LYS A 196 -14.47 13.65 7.36
N GLY A 197 -14.93 12.66 6.60
CA GLY A 197 -14.12 11.97 5.59
C GLY A 197 -13.79 10.51 5.95
N LYS A 198 -14.01 10.07 7.18
CA LYS A 198 -13.63 8.72 7.64
C LYS A 198 -14.27 7.61 6.82
N GLU A 199 -15.56 7.73 6.49
CA GLU A 199 -16.26 6.72 5.68
C GLU A 199 -15.64 6.57 4.29
N GLN A 200 -15.27 7.68 3.64
CA GLN A 200 -14.60 7.64 2.32
C GLN A 200 -13.22 6.98 2.42
N VAL A 201 -12.47 7.27 3.48
CA VAL A 201 -11.18 6.62 3.75
C VAL A 201 -11.37 5.12 3.99
N LEU A 202 -12.38 4.74 4.78
CA LEU A 202 -12.69 3.35 5.08
C LEU A 202 -13.04 2.56 3.81
N HIS A 203 -13.89 3.11 2.94
CA HIS A 203 -14.19 2.49 1.64
C HIS A 203 -12.97 2.35 0.75
N SER A 204 -12.10 3.37 0.68
CA SER A 204 -10.87 3.24 -0.12
C SER A 204 -9.92 2.17 0.43
N LEU A 205 -9.88 1.97 1.75
CA LEU A 205 -9.10 0.90 2.38
C LEU A 205 -9.75 -0.48 2.17
N GLU A 206 -11.07 -0.54 2.19
CA GLU A 206 -11.86 -1.73 1.87
C GLU A 206 -11.59 -2.19 0.44
N ASP A 207 -11.71 -1.30 -0.56
CA ASP A 207 -11.43 -1.61 -1.97
C ASP A 207 -10.02 -2.19 -2.16
N LYS A 208 -9.01 -1.55 -1.54
CA LYS A 208 -7.62 -2.04 -1.59
C LYS A 208 -7.48 -3.42 -0.95
N MET A 209 -8.14 -3.67 0.17
CA MET A 209 -8.14 -4.98 0.81
C MET A 209 -8.83 -6.02 -0.07
N LEU A 210 -9.99 -5.70 -0.67
CA LEU A 210 -10.76 -6.61 -1.52
C LEU A 210 -10.01 -6.98 -2.81
N ASP A 211 -9.32 -6.02 -3.43
CA ASP A 211 -8.46 -6.28 -4.59
C ASP A 211 -7.40 -7.35 -4.25
N GLU A 212 -6.77 -7.22 -3.08
CA GLU A 212 -5.77 -8.18 -2.63
C GLU A 212 -6.39 -9.52 -2.18
N VAL A 213 -7.63 -9.54 -1.67
CA VAL A 213 -8.37 -10.78 -1.36
C VAL A 213 -8.59 -11.62 -2.62
N LEU A 214 -8.98 -10.99 -3.72
CA LEU A 214 -9.26 -11.68 -4.99
C LEU A 214 -8.00 -12.24 -5.65
N ASN A 215 -6.85 -11.60 -5.44
CA ASN A 215 -5.57 -11.95 -6.09
C ASN A 215 -4.63 -12.79 -5.22
N ALA A 216 -4.96 -13.03 -3.95
CA ALA A 216 -4.10 -13.72 -3.00
C ALA A 216 -4.01 -15.24 -3.22
N LYS A 217 -2.89 -15.80 -2.77
CA LYS A 217 -2.67 -17.25 -2.62
C LYS A 217 -2.81 -17.62 -1.16
N TYR A 218 -3.76 -18.50 -0.83
CA TYR A 218 -4.02 -18.89 0.55
C TYR A 218 -3.43 -20.27 0.85
N LEU A 219 -2.98 -20.46 2.09
CA LEU A 219 -2.70 -21.77 2.66
C LEU A 219 -3.97 -22.30 3.33
N VAL A 220 -4.49 -23.41 2.81
CA VAL A 220 -5.61 -24.15 3.42
C VAL A 220 -5.06 -25.40 4.09
N PRO A 221 -5.23 -25.58 5.41
CA PRO A 221 -4.73 -26.75 6.09
C PRO A 221 -5.36 -28.03 5.55
N MET A 222 -4.52 -28.97 5.16
CA MET A 222 -4.89 -30.22 4.53
C MET A 222 -4.12 -31.39 5.16
N LYS A 223 -4.80 -32.53 5.27
CA LYS A 223 -4.19 -33.84 5.48
C LYS A 223 -4.47 -34.73 4.29
N LEU A 224 -3.41 -35.32 3.76
CA LEU A 224 -3.50 -36.35 2.74
C LEU A 224 -3.59 -37.72 3.42
N GLN A 225 -4.61 -38.49 3.08
CA GLN A 225 -4.73 -39.89 3.50
C GLN A 225 -4.52 -40.81 2.31
N GLU A 226 -3.38 -41.50 2.31
CA GLU A 226 -3.02 -42.50 1.29
C GLU A 226 -2.98 -43.90 1.92
N LYS A 227 -3.46 -44.91 1.19
CA LYS A 227 -3.35 -46.31 1.64
C LYS A 227 -1.90 -46.79 1.64
N GLU A 228 -1.10 -46.31 0.70
CA GLU A 228 0.33 -46.61 0.57
C GLU A 228 1.07 -45.36 0.07
N PRO A 229 1.63 -44.54 0.98
CA PRO A 229 2.37 -43.34 0.62
C PRO A 229 3.53 -43.66 -0.33
N SER A 230 3.72 -42.84 -1.36
CA SER A 230 4.93 -42.94 -2.20
C SER A 230 6.15 -42.42 -1.45
N VAL A 231 7.31 -43.04 -1.69
CA VAL A 231 8.59 -42.50 -1.22
C VAL A 231 8.88 -41.24 -2.04
N PRO A 232 9.27 -40.11 -1.40
CA PRO A 232 9.69 -38.93 -2.14
C PRO A 232 10.83 -39.25 -3.11
N ASP A 233 10.83 -38.64 -4.28
CA ASP A 233 11.98 -38.70 -5.20
C ASP A 233 13.15 -37.82 -4.71
N GLU A 234 14.25 -37.78 -5.47
CA GLU A 234 15.44 -36.98 -5.13
C GLU A 234 15.16 -35.46 -5.06
N ALA A 235 14.03 -35.00 -5.59
CA ALA A 235 13.57 -33.60 -5.53
C ALA A 235 12.45 -33.39 -4.49
N GLU A 236 12.27 -34.33 -3.56
CA GLU A 236 11.22 -34.36 -2.53
C GLU A 236 9.77 -34.40 -3.09
N ASN A 237 9.57 -34.65 -4.38
CA ASN A 237 8.24 -34.76 -4.94
C ASN A 237 7.61 -36.11 -4.54
N ARG A 238 6.32 -36.08 -4.20
CA ARG A 238 5.53 -37.29 -3.92
C ARG A 238 4.47 -37.48 -5.00
N THR A 239 4.38 -38.69 -5.53
CA THR A 239 3.27 -39.06 -6.42
C THR A 239 2.06 -39.40 -5.57
N ILE A 240 1.00 -38.59 -5.66
CA ILE A 240 -0.29 -38.88 -5.02
C ILE A 240 -0.96 -40.01 -5.79
N LYS A 241 -1.17 -41.16 -5.14
CA LYS A 241 -1.76 -42.34 -5.80
C LYS A 241 -3.28 -42.19 -6.01
N GLU A 242 -3.79 -42.85 -7.03
CA GLU A 242 -5.23 -42.95 -7.29
C GLU A 242 -5.98 -43.52 -6.06
N GLY A 243 -7.03 -42.82 -5.63
CA GLY A 243 -7.79 -43.15 -4.42
C GLY A 243 -7.31 -42.48 -3.13
N ALA A 244 -6.31 -41.59 -3.18
CA ALA A 244 -5.95 -40.72 -2.05
C ALA A 244 -7.11 -39.79 -1.68
N ILE A 245 -7.33 -39.58 -0.38
CA ILE A 245 -8.37 -38.68 0.14
C ILE A 245 -7.69 -37.44 0.72
N MET A 246 -8.00 -36.27 0.16
CA MET A 246 -7.64 -34.98 0.73
C MET A 246 -8.69 -34.56 1.75
N ARG A 247 -8.26 -34.26 2.97
CA ARG A 247 -9.12 -33.74 4.04
C ARG A 247 -8.67 -32.35 4.42
N PHE A 248 -9.53 -31.37 4.21
CA PHE A 248 -9.28 -30.01 4.65
C PHE A 248 -9.69 -29.86 6.12
N ALA A 249 -8.97 -29.00 6.84
CA ALA A 249 -9.36 -28.64 8.19
C ALA A 249 -10.70 -27.89 8.18
N ASN A 250 -11.36 -27.95 9.33
CA ASN A 250 -12.60 -27.25 9.59
C ASN A 250 -12.49 -26.63 10.99
N LEU A 251 -12.87 -25.36 11.11
CA LEU A 251 -12.99 -24.64 12.38
C LEU A 251 -14.43 -24.68 12.84
N VAL A 252 -14.64 -25.05 14.11
CA VAL A 252 -15.97 -25.03 14.72
C VAL A 252 -16.10 -23.73 15.53
N GLY A 253 -17.07 -22.90 15.16
CA GLY A 253 -17.45 -21.69 15.88
C GLY A 253 -18.24 -21.99 17.15
N ASP A 254 -18.44 -20.97 17.98
CA ASP A 254 -19.15 -21.08 19.28
C ASP A 254 -20.61 -21.54 19.13
N ASP A 255 -21.20 -21.33 17.95
CA ASP A 255 -22.55 -21.74 17.54
C ASP A 255 -22.59 -23.12 16.86
N ASN A 256 -21.50 -23.88 16.91
CA ASN A 256 -21.25 -25.10 16.14
C ASN A 256 -21.23 -24.90 14.61
N ALA A 257 -21.13 -23.66 14.11
CA ALA A 257 -20.92 -23.40 12.69
C ALA A 257 -19.54 -23.89 12.23
N ASN A 258 -19.47 -24.44 11.04
CA ASN A 258 -18.26 -24.92 10.41
C ASN A 258 -17.68 -23.88 9.45
N TRP A 259 -16.38 -23.64 9.55
CA TRP A 259 -15.70 -22.64 8.74
C TRP A 259 -14.44 -23.20 8.13
N LEU A 260 -14.17 -22.85 6.87
CA LEU A 260 -12.91 -23.17 6.21
C LEU A 260 -11.82 -22.20 6.72
N PRO A 261 -10.77 -22.69 7.40
CA PRO A 261 -9.60 -21.87 7.70
C PRO A 261 -8.76 -21.64 6.44
N ALA A 262 -8.39 -20.38 6.20
CA ALA A 262 -7.43 -19.99 5.18
C ALA A 262 -6.38 -19.05 5.79
N PHE A 263 -5.14 -19.10 5.32
CA PHE A 263 -4.05 -18.30 5.86
C PHE A 263 -3.28 -17.58 4.77
N THR A 264 -2.91 -16.33 5.04
CA THR A 264 -2.15 -15.48 4.10
C THR A 264 -0.67 -15.82 4.05
N ASP A 265 -0.16 -16.57 5.03
CA ASP A 265 1.24 -16.97 5.13
C ASP A 265 1.41 -18.06 6.20
N TRP A 266 2.60 -18.66 6.23
CA TRP A 266 2.94 -19.70 7.19
C TRP A 266 2.95 -19.21 8.65
N THR A 267 3.25 -17.93 8.90
CA THR A 267 3.22 -17.39 10.27
C THR A 267 1.80 -17.37 10.82
N GLU A 268 0.80 -16.99 10.02
CA GLU A 268 -0.61 -17.07 10.42
C GLU A 268 -1.10 -18.51 10.55
N PHE A 269 -0.66 -19.41 9.66
CA PHE A 269 -0.98 -20.83 9.71
C PHE A 269 -0.50 -21.48 11.01
N GLU A 270 0.77 -21.26 11.37
CA GLU A 270 1.42 -21.88 12.53
C GLU A 270 0.87 -21.40 13.89
N LYS A 271 0.08 -20.32 13.92
CA LYS A 271 -0.67 -19.91 15.13
C LYS A 271 -1.77 -20.89 15.51
N VAL A 272 -2.17 -21.78 14.59
CA VAL A 272 -3.36 -22.64 14.74
C VAL A 272 -3.02 -24.09 14.43
N TYR A 273 -2.23 -24.33 13.39
CA TYR A 273 -1.89 -25.66 12.89
C TYR A 273 -0.39 -25.91 12.96
N ASP A 274 0.00 -27.05 13.53
CA ASP A 274 1.40 -27.50 13.48
C ASP A 274 1.76 -27.93 12.05
N LYS A 275 2.71 -27.22 11.43
CA LYS A 275 3.20 -27.49 10.06
C LYS A 275 3.86 -28.86 9.89
N ASN A 276 4.24 -29.53 10.97
CA ASN A 276 4.76 -30.90 10.91
C ASN A 276 3.63 -31.94 10.81
N SER A 277 2.43 -31.56 11.25
CA SER A 277 1.24 -32.42 11.29
C SER A 277 0.22 -32.09 10.20
N TRP A 278 0.27 -30.87 9.65
CA TRP A 278 -0.63 -30.36 8.63
C TRP A 278 0.14 -29.78 7.46
N SER A 279 -0.32 -30.06 6.25
CA SER A 279 0.19 -29.44 5.03
C SER A 279 -0.65 -28.21 4.67
N GLY A 280 -0.04 -27.23 4.00
CA GLY A 280 -0.75 -26.07 3.45
C GLY A 280 -1.03 -26.29 1.97
N ASN A 281 -2.28 -26.59 1.61
CA ASN A 281 -2.71 -26.59 0.22
C ASN A 281 -2.82 -25.15 -0.29
N ILE A 282 -2.23 -24.84 -1.43
CA ILE A 282 -2.35 -23.53 -2.05
C ILE A 282 -3.71 -23.43 -2.74
N ALA A 283 -4.50 -22.42 -2.38
CA ALA A 283 -5.82 -22.16 -2.94
C ALA A 283 -5.97 -20.68 -3.30
N PHE A 284 -6.70 -20.38 -4.35
CA PHE A 284 -7.12 -19.03 -4.70
C PHE A 284 -8.55 -18.76 -4.21
N TYR A 285 -9.01 -17.52 -4.31
CA TYR A 285 -10.34 -17.12 -3.86
C TYR A 285 -11.47 -18.04 -4.35
N ASP A 286 -11.50 -18.37 -5.65
CA ASP A 286 -12.54 -19.25 -6.22
C ASP A 286 -12.45 -20.69 -5.70
N ASP A 287 -11.25 -21.18 -5.41
CA ASP A 287 -11.05 -22.49 -4.78
C ASP A 287 -11.60 -22.50 -3.35
N LEU A 288 -11.39 -21.41 -2.59
CA LEU A 288 -11.94 -21.28 -1.24
C LEU A 288 -13.47 -21.33 -1.26
N LEU A 289 -14.11 -20.64 -2.22
CA LEU A 289 -15.57 -20.67 -2.38
C LEU A 289 -16.08 -22.08 -2.70
N ALA A 290 -15.38 -22.81 -3.57
CA ALA A 290 -15.74 -24.19 -3.90
C ALA A 290 -15.58 -25.13 -2.69
N LEU A 291 -14.50 -24.96 -1.92
CA LEU A 291 -14.24 -25.74 -0.70
C LEU A 291 -15.24 -25.44 0.42
N SER A 292 -15.77 -24.21 0.47
CA SER A 292 -16.69 -23.78 1.52
C SER A 292 -18.17 -23.88 1.15
N GLU A 293 -18.54 -24.45 -0.01
CA GLU A 293 -19.93 -24.45 -0.54
C GLU A 293 -20.96 -25.05 0.43
N LYS A 294 -20.55 -26.04 1.25
CA LYS A 294 -21.43 -26.81 2.14
C LYS A 294 -21.26 -26.49 3.63
N ILE A 295 -20.57 -25.40 3.95
CA ILE A 295 -20.33 -24.94 5.31
C ILE A 295 -20.64 -23.43 5.39
N GLU A 296 -20.49 -22.83 6.57
CA GLU A 296 -20.96 -21.47 6.84
C GLU A 296 -20.11 -20.36 6.20
N GLY A 297 -18.87 -20.67 5.82
CA GLY A 297 -18.02 -19.77 5.05
C GLY A 297 -16.54 -20.02 5.27
N ILE A 298 -15.75 -18.96 5.05
CA ILE A 298 -14.29 -18.96 5.18
C ILE A 298 -13.88 -18.00 6.30
N VAL A 299 -12.85 -18.34 7.07
CA VAL A 299 -12.16 -17.41 7.96
C VAL A 299 -10.70 -17.34 7.58
N ILE A 300 -10.28 -16.19 7.07
CA ILE A 300 -8.88 -15.87 6.79
C ILE A 300 -8.22 -15.40 8.09
N ASN A 301 -7.05 -15.97 8.42
CA ASN A 301 -6.21 -15.61 9.58
C ASN A 301 -6.98 -15.60 10.91
N CYS A 302 -7.63 -16.72 11.26
CA CYS A 302 -8.56 -16.80 12.39
C CYS A 302 -7.97 -16.44 13.77
N ASN A 303 -6.66 -16.58 13.98
CA ASN A 303 -5.95 -16.19 15.21
C ASN A 303 -5.03 -14.96 15.00
N GLY A 304 -5.29 -14.20 13.92
CA GLY A 304 -4.63 -12.94 13.55
C GLY A 304 -5.64 -11.79 13.49
N ILE A 305 -5.68 -11.05 12.38
CA ILE A 305 -6.83 -10.18 12.06
C ILE A 305 -7.83 -11.04 11.28
N PRO A 306 -8.94 -11.49 11.88
CA PRO A 306 -9.83 -12.42 11.21
C PRO A 306 -10.68 -11.70 10.15
N LEU A 307 -10.59 -12.14 8.89
CA LEU A 307 -11.52 -11.74 7.84
C LEU A 307 -12.48 -12.89 7.55
N ARG A 308 -13.76 -12.70 7.90
CA ARG A 308 -14.81 -13.70 7.68
C ARG A 308 -15.47 -13.46 6.32
N ILE A 309 -15.57 -14.51 5.51
CA ILE A 309 -16.33 -14.51 4.26
C ILE A 309 -17.53 -15.43 4.48
N ASN A 310 -18.60 -14.84 5.01
CA ASN A 310 -19.92 -15.46 5.09
C ASN A 310 -20.75 -15.06 3.86
N GLU A 311 -22.00 -15.51 3.76
CA GLU A 311 -22.86 -15.18 2.61
C GLU A 311 -23.01 -13.66 2.34
N ASN A 312 -23.07 -12.82 3.37
CA ASN A 312 -23.18 -11.36 3.20
C ASN A 312 -21.89 -10.77 2.62
N ASN A 313 -20.74 -11.11 3.21
CA ASN A 313 -19.44 -10.59 2.78
C ASN A 313 -19.05 -11.18 1.41
N LYS A 314 -19.39 -12.45 1.16
CA LYS A 314 -19.22 -13.10 -0.15
C LYS A 314 -19.98 -12.33 -1.22
N LYS A 315 -21.25 -11.99 -0.98
CA LYS A 315 -22.04 -11.18 -1.92
C LYS A 315 -21.36 -9.84 -2.24
N MET A 316 -20.87 -9.14 -1.22
CA MET A 316 -20.15 -7.87 -1.40
C MET A 316 -18.86 -8.03 -2.22
N ILE A 317 -18.08 -9.08 -1.94
CA ILE A 317 -16.85 -9.38 -2.68
C ILE A 317 -17.16 -9.74 -4.14
N GLU A 318 -18.21 -10.51 -4.38
CA GLU A 318 -18.65 -10.89 -5.73
C GLU A 318 -19.19 -9.69 -6.51
N GLU A 319 -19.92 -8.77 -5.86
CA GLU A 319 -20.34 -7.50 -6.45
C GLU A 319 -19.11 -6.65 -6.82
N TYR A 320 -18.12 -6.52 -5.92
CA TYR A 320 -16.86 -5.84 -6.21
C TYR A 320 -16.07 -6.51 -7.37
N LYS A 321 -16.00 -7.85 -7.38
CA LYS A 321 -15.37 -8.63 -8.45
C LYS A 321 -16.09 -8.42 -9.79
N GLN A 322 -17.41 -8.28 -9.78
CA GLN A 322 -18.19 -7.94 -10.97
C GLN A 322 -17.88 -6.52 -11.43
N GLU A 323 -17.85 -5.53 -10.54
CA GLU A 323 -17.47 -4.15 -10.88
C GLU A 323 -16.04 -4.03 -11.45
N LEU A 324 -15.11 -4.90 -11.03
CA LEU A 324 -13.77 -4.98 -11.59
C LEU A 324 -13.73 -5.62 -13.00
N ASN A 325 -14.58 -6.64 -13.23
CA ASN A 325 -14.62 -7.43 -14.46
C ASN A 325 -15.62 -6.90 -15.50
N GLU A 326 -16.54 -6.02 -15.10
CA GLU A 326 -17.19 -5.13 -16.04
C GLU A 326 -16.07 -4.44 -16.80
N PRO A 327 -16.09 -4.46 -18.16
CA PRO A 327 -15.19 -3.58 -18.88
C PRO A 327 -15.45 -2.21 -18.28
N LYS A 328 -14.42 -1.65 -17.63
CA LYS A 328 -14.40 -0.26 -17.20
C LYS A 328 -14.46 0.59 -18.48
N ALA A 329 -15.59 0.56 -19.20
CA ALA A 329 -16.15 1.75 -19.81
C ALA A 329 -15.92 2.81 -18.76
N ALA A 330 -15.11 3.82 -19.06
CA ALA A 330 -14.68 4.79 -18.07
C ALA A 330 -15.75 4.98 -17.03
N SER A 331 -15.35 4.89 -15.77
CA SER A 331 -16.03 5.65 -14.75
C SER A 331 -15.83 7.15 -15.06
N VAL A 332 -16.51 7.63 -16.10
CA VAL A 332 -16.98 8.99 -16.21
C VAL A 332 -17.87 9.13 -15.00
N LYS A 333 -17.39 9.78 -13.95
CA LYS A 333 -18.30 10.31 -12.93
C LYS A 333 -19.32 11.16 -13.69
N LYS A 334 -20.53 10.64 -13.90
CA LYS A 334 -21.72 11.45 -14.19
C LYS A 334 -21.99 12.25 -12.92
N SER A 335 -21.17 13.28 -12.68
CA SER A 335 -21.51 14.34 -11.74
C SER A 335 -22.56 15.19 -12.44
N THR A 336 -23.83 14.81 -12.32
CA THR A 336 -24.89 15.78 -12.49
C THR A 336 -24.67 16.80 -11.37
N VAL A 337 -24.23 18.00 -11.72
CA VAL A 337 -23.97 19.09 -10.78
C VAL A 337 -25.30 19.42 -10.10
N LYS A 338 -25.53 18.85 -8.90
CA LYS A 338 -26.78 19.02 -8.14
C LYS A 338 -26.87 20.37 -7.41
N LYS A 339 -25.79 21.15 -7.39
CA LYS A 339 -25.70 22.54 -6.86
C LYS A 339 -24.62 23.32 -7.58
N ASP A 340 -24.81 24.63 -7.76
CA ASP A 340 -23.81 25.54 -8.32
C ASP A 340 -22.43 25.31 -7.67
N THR A 341 -21.50 24.73 -8.42
CA THR A 341 -20.17 24.39 -7.93
C THR A 341 -19.14 25.23 -8.67
N LYS A 342 -18.35 26.02 -7.93
CA LYS A 342 -17.25 26.80 -8.51
C LYS A 342 -16.09 25.85 -8.84
N VAL A 343 -15.69 25.83 -10.10
CA VAL A 343 -14.49 25.13 -10.57
C VAL A 343 -13.46 26.14 -11.04
N MET A 344 -12.17 25.84 -10.84
CA MET A 344 -11.08 26.61 -11.43
C MET A 344 -10.52 25.83 -12.61
N LEU A 345 -10.36 26.52 -13.74
CA LEU A 345 -9.78 25.95 -14.96
C LEU A 345 -8.41 26.57 -15.22
N GLY A 346 -7.46 25.72 -15.61
CA GLY A 346 -6.12 26.14 -15.99
C GLY A 346 -5.58 25.28 -17.13
N GLU A 347 -4.35 25.55 -17.55
CA GLU A 347 -3.57 24.63 -18.37
C GLU A 347 -2.76 23.70 -17.46
N PRO A 348 -2.61 22.40 -17.82
CA PRO A 348 -1.72 21.51 -17.08
C PRO A 348 -0.28 22.03 -17.15
N LYS A 349 0.35 22.22 -15.98
CA LYS A 349 1.77 22.57 -15.88
C LYS A 349 2.65 21.53 -16.58
N ASP A 350 2.33 20.25 -16.35
CA ASP A 350 2.95 19.12 -17.01
C ASP A 350 1.93 18.53 -17.99
N TYR A 351 2.11 18.83 -19.28
CA TYR A 351 1.15 18.43 -20.30
C TYR A 351 1.29 16.91 -20.62
N PRO A 352 0.21 16.12 -20.58
CA PRO A 352 0.28 14.66 -20.74
C PRO A 352 0.41 14.25 -22.23
N HIS A 353 1.61 14.43 -22.79
CA HIS A 353 1.87 14.25 -24.22
C HIS A 353 1.55 12.84 -24.72
N GLU A 354 1.90 11.80 -23.96
CA GLU A 354 1.66 10.40 -24.36
C GLU A 354 0.17 10.05 -24.41
N MET A 355 -0.58 10.43 -23.37
CA MET A 355 -2.04 10.30 -23.35
C MET A 355 -2.67 11.02 -24.54
N ILE A 356 -2.27 12.27 -24.79
CA ILE A 356 -2.82 13.08 -25.86
C ILE A 356 -2.50 12.49 -27.23
N GLN A 357 -1.31 11.93 -27.42
CA GLN A 357 -0.95 11.25 -28.65
C GLN A 357 -1.80 10.00 -28.88
N ALA A 358 -1.95 9.15 -27.86
CA ALA A 358 -2.77 7.93 -27.96
C ALA A 358 -4.24 8.26 -28.27
N VAL A 359 -4.83 9.19 -27.52
CA VAL A 359 -6.20 9.66 -27.72
C VAL A 359 -6.37 10.29 -29.10
N LYS A 360 -5.38 11.05 -29.58
CA LYS A 360 -5.41 11.66 -30.92
C LYS A 360 -5.39 10.62 -32.04
N GLU A 361 -4.62 9.54 -31.91
CA GLU A 361 -4.64 8.43 -32.88
C GLU A 361 -5.98 7.70 -32.89
N TYR A 362 -6.60 7.52 -31.72
CA TYR A 362 -7.96 6.99 -31.62
C TYR A 362 -8.96 7.94 -32.31
N MET A 363 -8.93 9.23 -32.00
CA MET A 363 -9.86 10.23 -32.55
C MET A 363 -9.78 10.35 -34.07
N LYS A 364 -8.61 10.16 -34.69
CA LYS A 364 -8.46 10.13 -36.17
C LYS A 364 -9.28 9.04 -36.83
N LYS A 365 -9.49 7.92 -36.16
CA LYS A 365 -10.29 6.78 -36.66
C LYS A 365 -11.80 7.03 -36.50
N GLN A 366 -12.18 7.98 -35.65
CA GLN A 366 -13.58 8.30 -35.35
C GLN A 366 -14.10 9.46 -36.21
N LYS A 367 -14.98 9.14 -37.16
CA LYS A 367 -15.64 10.17 -38.00
C LYS A 367 -16.56 11.08 -37.19
N SER A 368 -17.06 10.63 -36.04
CA SER A 368 -17.96 11.39 -35.16
C SER A 368 -17.28 12.58 -34.45
N ILE A 369 -15.97 12.54 -34.22
CA ILE A 369 -15.26 13.55 -33.42
C ILE A 369 -14.69 14.66 -34.31
N LYS A 370 -15.03 15.91 -34.01
CA LYS A 370 -14.62 17.12 -34.76
C LYS A 370 -13.44 17.82 -34.11
N LYS A 371 -13.50 18.07 -32.80
CA LYS A 371 -12.43 18.75 -32.05
C LYS A 371 -12.34 18.21 -30.62
N ALA A 372 -11.15 18.29 -30.03
CA ALA A 372 -10.97 18.03 -28.61
C ALA A 372 -9.95 18.97 -27.99
N TYR A 373 -10.19 19.31 -26.73
CA TYR A 373 -9.44 20.26 -25.92
C TYR A 373 -9.10 19.63 -24.57
N LEU A 374 -7.98 20.04 -23.96
CA LEU A 374 -7.57 19.57 -22.64
C LEU A 374 -7.34 20.77 -21.72
N ARG A 375 -7.87 20.71 -20.50
CA ARG A 375 -7.58 21.63 -19.41
C ARG A 375 -7.26 20.88 -18.13
N LEU A 376 -6.70 21.59 -17.16
CA LEU A 376 -6.66 21.16 -15.77
C LEU A 376 -7.89 21.74 -15.05
N MET A 377 -8.63 20.89 -14.34
CA MET A 377 -9.73 21.31 -13.48
C MET A 377 -9.29 21.14 -12.02
N ILE A 378 -9.58 22.17 -11.21
CA ILE A 378 -9.48 22.10 -9.76
C ILE A 378 -10.89 22.28 -9.19
N LYS A 379 -11.35 21.27 -8.46
CA LYS A 379 -12.65 21.25 -7.81
C LYS A 379 -12.48 20.70 -6.40
N ASP A 380 -12.95 21.42 -5.39
CA ASP A 380 -12.85 21.01 -3.99
C ASP A 380 -11.42 20.61 -3.55
N ASN A 381 -10.41 21.31 -4.10
CA ASN A 381 -8.98 21.06 -3.90
C ASN A 381 -8.43 19.75 -4.52
N GLU A 382 -9.22 19.02 -5.29
CA GLU A 382 -8.79 17.90 -6.13
C GLU A 382 -8.44 18.38 -7.54
N LYS A 383 -7.39 17.80 -8.12
CA LYS A 383 -6.93 18.09 -9.49
C LYS A 383 -7.32 16.96 -10.43
N SER A 384 -7.88 17.29 -11.57
CA SER A 384 -8.16 16.35 -12.66
C SER A 384 -7.89 16.98 -14.02
N TYR A 385 -7.72 16.13 -15.04
CA TYR A 385 -7.79 16.56 -16.43
C TYR A 385 -9.25 16.73 -16.83
N LEU A 386 -9.54 17.80 -17.56
CA LEU A 386 -10.84 18.03 -18.20
C LEU A 386 -10.65 17.97 -19.71
N MET A 387 -11.29 17.00 -20.36
CA MET A 387 -11.30 16.87 -21.81
C MET A 387 -12.66 17.28 -22.38
N ILE A 388 -12.64 18.30 -23.23
CA ILE A 388 -13.84 18.84 -23.87
C ILE A 388 -13.86 18.34 -25.31
N VAL A 389 -14.95 17.68 -25.71
CA VAL A 389 -15.05 16.99 -27.00
C VAL A 389 -16.25 17.53 -27.80
N ASP A 390 -15.97 18.00 -29.02
CA ASP A 390 -16.98 18.35 -30.03
C ASP A 390 -17.18 17.13 -30.94
N PHE A 391 -18.36 16.52 -30.87
CA PHE A 391 -18.68 15.30 -31.60
C PHE A 391 -20.15 15.28 -32.06
N ASN A 392 -20.45 14.38 -32.99
CA ASN A 392 -21.81 14.00 -33.37
C ASN A 392 -22.03 12.52 -33.04
N GLY A 393 -23.20 12.14 -32.55
CA GLY A 393 -23.55 10.75 -32.22
C GLY A 393 -23.80 10.55 -30.73
N GLU A 394 -23.85 9.28 -30.30
CA GLU A 394 -24.10 8.92 -28.90
C GLU A 394 -22.93 9.30 -28.01
N LYS A 395 -23.22 10.07 -26.94
CA LYS A 395 -22.20 10.58 -26.01
C LYS A 395 -21.43 9.46 -25.33
N GLU A 396 -22.12 8.38 -24.96
CA GLU A 396 -21.55 7.28 -24.20
C GLU A 396 -20.49 6.53 -25.04
N ASP A 397 -20.77 6.23 -26.31
CA ASP A 397 -19.81 5.57 -27.21
C ASP A 397 -18.50 6.35 -27.36
N ILE A 398 -18.61 7.68 -27.53
CA ILE A 398 -17.45 8.55 -27.69
C ILE A 398 -16.63 8.63 -26.41
N PHE A 399 -17.29 8.79 -25.26
CA PHE A 399 -16.60 8.99 -24.00
C PHE A 399 -15.94 7.70 -23.54
N ASN A 400 -16.63 6.57 -23.70
CA ASN A 400 -16.09 5.26 -23.35
C ASN A 400 -14.83 4.97 -24.17
N GLY A 401 -14.87 5.15 -25.49
CA GLY A 401 -13.71 4.87 -26.33
C GLY A 401 -12.53 5.82 -26.09
N ILE A 402 -12.76 7.10 -25.77
CA ILE A 402 -11.67 8.01 -25.37
C ILE A 402 -11.04 7.55 -24.05
N SER A 403 -11.87 7.13 -23.10
CA SER A 403 -11.38 6.75 -21.79
C SER A 403 -10.53 5.50 -21.77
N GLU A 404 -10.91 4.49 -22.56
CA GLU A 404 -10.20 3.22 -22.65
C GLU A 404 -8.76 3.46 -23.13
N ILE A 405 -8.62 4.42 -24.06
CA ILE A 405 -7.32 4.84 -24.59
C ILE A 405 -6.57 5.73 -23.62
N ALA A 406 -7.25 6.61 -22.87
CA ALA A 406 -6.59 7.54 -21.96
C ALA A 406 -6.15 6.88 -20.63
N GLY A 407 -6.92 5.91 -20.14
CA GLY A 407 -6.78 5.30 -18.82
C GLY A 407 -5.36 4.90 -18.42
N PRO A 408 -4.62 4.15 -19.28
CA PRO A 408 -3.25 3.71 -18.97
C PRO A 408 -2.25 4.85 -18.73
N TYR A 409 -2.54 6.06 -19.19
CA TYR A 409 -1.62 7.20 -19.15
C TYR A 409 -1.90 8.20 -18.03
N LEU A 410 -2.94 7.95 -17.22
CA LEU A 410 -3.42 8.92 -16.24
C LEU A 410 -2.55 9.02 -14.98
N ASN A 411 -1.72 8.01 -14.68
CA ASN A 411 -0.75 8.03 -13.57
C ASN A 411 -1.35 8.53 -12.23
N GLY A 412 -2.57 8.11 -11.91
CA GLY A 412 -3.28 8.49 -10.68
C GLY A 412 -4.06 9.81 -10.74
N MET A 413 -4.06 10.54 -11.87
CA MET A 413 -4.95 11.68 -12.11
C MET A 413 -6.30 11.23 -12.68
N PHE A 414 -7.38 11.94 -12.38
CA PHE A 414 -8.69 11.66 -12.98
C PHE A 414 -8.85 12.36 -14.34
N LEU A 415 -9.72 11.81 -15.21
CA LEU A 415 -10.14 12.42 -16.47
C LEU A 415 -11.65 12.68 -16.47
N ASP A 416 -12.03 13.94 -16.38
CA ASP A 416 -13.39 14.42 -16.60
C ASP A 416 -13.61 14.70 -18.09
N MET A 417 -14.78 14.32 -18.62
CA MET A 417 -15.14 14.55 -20.02
C MET A 417 -16.44 15.31 -20.15
N VAL A 418 -16.44 16.34 -20.99
CA VAL A 418 -17.60 17.21 -21.25
C VAL A 418 -17.82 17.36 -22.76
N GLY A 419 -19.09 17.32 -23.16
CA GLY A 419 -19.47 17.54 -24.56
C GLY A 419 -19.51 19.04 -24.85
N MET A 420 -19.43 19.42 -26.13
CA MET A 420 -19.49 20.84 -26.50
C MET A 420 -20.88 21.45 -26.24
N ASP A 421 -21.03 22.15 -25.11
CA ASP A 421 -22.19 22.97 -24.74
C ASP A 421 -21.79 24.45 -24.54
N ASP A 422 -22.73 25.30 -24.08
CA ASP A 422 -22.45 26.74 -23.92
C ASP A 422 -21.43 27.02 -22.81
N TRP A 423 -21.41 26.24 -21.73
CA TRP A 423 -20.39 26.33 -20.70
C TRP A 423 -19.02 25.92 -21.23
N ALA A 424 -18.95 24.84 -22.01
CA ALA A 424 -17.73 24.34 -22.61
C ALA A 424 -17.12 25.34 -23.60
N LYS A 425 -17.94 26.08 -24.35
CA LYS A 425 -17.47 27.17 -25.24
C LYS A 425 -16.76 28.27 -24.46
N ASP A 426 -17.29 28.65 -23.29
CA ASP A 426 -16.65 29.62 -22.40
C ASP A 426 -15.36 29.07 -21.82
N ALA A 427 -15.37 27.80 -21.42
CA ALA A 427 -14.24 27.08 -20.84
C ALA A 427 -13.06 26.88 -21.80
N ILE A 428 -13.18 27.14 -23.10
CA ILE A 428 -12.11 26.95 -24.11
C ILE A 428 -11.74 28.23 -24.87
N LYS A 429 -12.24 29.40 -24.47
CA LYS A 429 -12.00 30.68 -25.19
C LYS A 429 -10.51 30.99 -25.40
N ASP A 430 -9.68 30.57 -24.47
CA ASP A 430 -8.24 30.79 -24.40
C ASP A 430 -7.40 29.55 -24.74
N VAL A 431 -8.01 28.44 -25.19
CA VAL A 431 -7.35 27.14 -25.36
C VAL A 431 -7.44 26.63 -26.78
N ASN A 432 -6.30 26.22 -27.35
CA ASN A 432 -6.27 25.59 -28.67
C ASN A 432 -6.65 24.11 -28.61
N PRO A 433 -7.38 23.58 -29.60
CA PRO A 433 -7.70 22.15 -29.65
C PRO A 433 -6.44 21.32 -29.91
N PHE A 434 -6.22 20.27 -29.12
CA PHE A 434 -5.14 19.30 -29.37
C PHE A 434 -5.46 18.38 -30.56
N TYR A 435 -6.76 18.18 -30.81
CA TYR A 435 -7.29 17.47 -31.97
C TYR A 435 -8.30 18.34 -32.72
N LYS A 436 -8.13 18.42 -34.04
CA LYS A 436 -9.11 18.98 -34.98
C LYS A 436 -9.14 18.06 -36.19
N ARG A 437 -10.32 17.51 -36.50
CA ARG A 437 -10.50 16.65 -37.65
C ARG A 437 -10.16 17.43 -38.92
N LYS A 438 -9.20 16.94 -39.70
CA LYS A 438 -8.91 17.49 -41.02
C LYS A 438 -10.00 16.99 -41.99
N LEU A 439 -10.66 17.91 -42.66
CA LEU A 439 -11.53 17.58 -43.79
C LEU A 439 -10.63 17.15 -44.95
N PHE A 440 -10.99 16.04 -45.60
CA PHE A 440 -10.33 15.62 -46.84
C PHE A 440 -10.48 16.75 -47.87
N GLY A 441 -9.36 17.33 -48.34
CA GLY A 441 -9.36 18.25 -49.49
C GLY A 441 -9.30 19.76 -49.21
N ILE A 442 -8.91 20.24 -48.02
CA ILE A 442 -8.56 21.67 -47.83
C ILE A 442 -7.21 21.77 -47.11
N LEU A 443 -6.25 22.37 -47.82
CA LEU A 443 -4.89 22.72 -47.38
C LEU A 443 -4.90 23.66 -46.17
#